data_AF-A0A3N6G8M1-F1
#
_entry.id   AF-A0A3N6G8M1-F1
#
_cell.length_a   1.000
_cell.length_b   1.000
_cell.length_c   1.000
_cell.angle_alpha   90.00
_cell.angle_beta   90.00
_cell.angle_gamma   90.00
#
_symmetry.space_group_name_H-M   'P 1'
#
loop_
_entity.id
_entity.type
_entity.pdbx_description
1 polymer ?
#
loop_
_entity_poly.entity_id
_entity_poly.type
_entity_poly.pdbx_seq_one_letter_code
_entity_poly.pdbx_strand_id
1 'polypeptide(L)'
;MFGGALPLPGTTEAARPNISMTIWRTLADLTHRVYAFESSSSPDIVWTRLDRVDVTRAARLDPTADNLVGDVTGRYEPREPFAFALAGS
;
A
#
# COMPACT_ATOMS: atom_id res chain seq x y z
N MET A 1 9.82 -35.69 -4.60
CA MET A 1 8.62 -35.76 -3.74
C MET A 1 8.63 -34.51 -2.86
N PHE A 2 8.00 -33.42 -3.30
CA PHE A 2 7.79 -32.21 -2.49
C PHE A 2 6.27 -32.07 -2.32
N GLY A 3 5.72 -32.79 -1.34
CA GLY A 3 4.28 -33.01 -1.15
C GLY A 3 3.65 -32.13 -0.07
N GLY A 4 4.03 -30.85 0.01
CA GLY A 4 3.31 -29.88 0.84
C GLY A 4 2.55 -28.92 -0.05
N ALA A 5 1.22 -28.95 -0.04
CA ALA A 5 0.42 -27.94 -0.71
C ALA A 5 0.75 -26.57 -0.10
N LEU A 6 1.14 -25.60 -0.93
CA LEU A 6 1.15 -24.20 -0.48
C LEU A 6 -0.28 -23.84 -0.06
N PRO A 7 -0.48 -23.12 1.06
CA PRO A 7 -1.80 -22.65 1.45
C PRO A 7 -2.44 -21.86 0.30
N LEU A 8 -3.73 -22.11 0.08
CA LEU A 8 -4.53 -21.35 -0.89
C LEU A 8 -4.47 -19.85 -0.53
N PRO A 9 -4.59 -18.94 -1.52
CA PRO A 9 -4.61 -17.52 -1.25
C PRO A 9 -5.61 -17.16 -0.14
N GLY A 10 -5.15 -16.51 0.93
CA GLY A 10 -5.97 -16.10 2.07
C GLY A 10 -6.15 -17.13 3.19
N THR A 11 -5.43 -18.27 3.17
CA THR A 11 -5.49 -19.27 4.26
C THR A 11 -4.24 -19.22 5.15
N THR A 12 -4.43 -19.14 6.47
CA THR A 12 -3.34 -19.20 7.46
C THR A 12 -3.09 -20.66 7.85
N GLU A 13 -1.83 -21.11 7.82
CA GLU A 13 -1.44 -22.39 8.39
C GLU A 13 -1.38 -22.26 9.92
N ALA A 14 -2.22 -22.99 10.66
CA ALA A 14 -2.27 -22.91 12.12
C ALA A 14 -0.92 -23.23 12.79
N ALA A 15 -0.12 -24.11 12.19
CA ALA A 15 1.22 -24.44 12.67
C ALA A 15 2.25 -23.32 12.42
N ARG A 16 1.94 -22.37 11.53
CA ARG A 16 2.82 -21.25 11.14
C ARG A 16 2.02 -19.94 11.06
N PRO A 17 1.49 -19.45 12.20
CA PRO A 17 0.55 -18.33 12.23
C PRO A 17 1.15 -17.00 11.76
N ASN A 18 2.49 -16.91 11.72
CA ASN A 18 3.21 -15.70 11.28
C ASN A 18 3.51 -15.70 9.78
N ILE A 19 3.08 -16.70 9.02
CA ILE A 19 3.19 -16.71 7.56
C ILE A 19 1.95 -16.07 6.97
N SER A 20 2.18 -15.00 6.21
CA SER A 20 1.13 -14.23 5.55
C SER A 20 1.51 -13.95 4.10
N MET A 21 0.50 -13.75 3.27
CA MET A 21 0.72 -13.29 1.89
C MET A 21 1.11 -11.82 1.88
N THR A 22 1.92 -11.44 0.89
CA THR A 22 2.15 -10.03 0.58
C THR A 22 0.86 -9.41 0.07
N ILE A 23 0.36 -8.40 0.77
CA ILE A 23 -0.86 -7.66 0.38
C ILE A 23 -0.52 -6.53 -0.61
N TRP A 24 0.66 -5.92 -0.46
CA TRP A 24 1.12 -4.81 -1.28
C TRP A 24 2.65 -4.72 -1.31
N ARG A 25 3.19 -3.94 -2.23
CA ARG A 25 4.61 -3.59 -2.32
C ARG A 25 4.76 -2.08 -2.49
N THR A 26 5.88 -1.55 -2.00
CA THR A 26 6.25 -0.15 -2.20
C THR A 26 7.67 -0.03 -2.73
N LEU A 27 7.93 1.02 -3.49
CA LEU A 27 9.26 1.39 -3.99
C LEU A 27 9.49 2.87 -3.69
N ALA A 28 10.59 3.19 -3.03
CA ALA A 28 11.00 4.56 -2.78
C ALA A 28 12.25 4.88 -3.61
N ASP A 29 12.09 5.68 -4.66
CA ASP A 29 13.21 6.27 -5.41
C ASP A 29 13.66 7.55 -4.70
N LEU A 30 14.78 7.44 -3.98
CA LEU A 30 15.34 8.55 -3.21
C LEU A 30 16.03 9.60 -4.10
N THR A 31 16.44 9.24 -5.32
CA THR A 31 17.10 10.14 -6.26
C THR A 31 16.08 11.05 -6.95
N HIS A 32 14.98 10.48 -7.43
CA HIS A 32 13.94 11.22 -8.14
C HIS A 32 12.76 11.62 -7.26
N ARG A 33 12.79 11.27 -5.96
CA ARG A 33 11.75 11.56 -4.97
C ARG A 33 10.39 11.00 -5.39
N VAL A 34 10.36 9.74 -5.81
CA VAL A 34 9.14 9.04 -6.19
C VAL A 34 8.81 7.97 -5.16
N TYR A 35 7.56 7.90 -4.74
CA TYR A 35 7.04 6.83 -3.90
C TYR A 35 5.96 6.07 -4.65
N ALA A 36 6.24 4.82 -4.99
CA ALA A 36 5.32 3.94 -5.71
C ALA A 36 4.69 2.91 -4.78
N PHE A 37 3.47 2.53 -5.14
CA PHE A 37 2.63 1.58 -4.45
C PHE A 37 1.98 0.64 -5.46
N GLU A 38 1.93 -0.64 -5.14
CA GLU A 38 1.20 -1.66 -5.90
C GLU A 38 0.52 -2.64 -4.95
N SER A 39 -0.74 -2.96 -5.24
CA SER A 39 -1.49 -4.01 -4.53
C SER A 39 -1.27 -5.36 -5.19
N SER A 40 -1.01 -6.42 -4.42
CA SER A 40 -0.90 -7.78 -4.97
C SER A 40 -2.21 -8.29 -5.59
N SER A 41 -3.34 -7.64 -5.32
CA SER A 41 -4.67 -7.98 -5.84
C SER A 41 -5.12 -7.12 -7.03
N SER A 42 -4.29 -6.17 -7.48
CA SER A 42 -4.59 -5.31 -8.64
C SER A 42 -3.38 -5.27 -9.58
N PRO A 43 -3.57 -5.28 -10.91
CA PRO A 43 -2.47 -5.13 -11.85
C PRO A 43 -1.92 -3.69 -11.93
N ASP A 44 -2.61 -2.72 -11.35
CA ASP A 44 -2.25 -1.30 -11.46
C ASP A 44 -1.17 -0.90 -10.46
N ILE A 45 -0.19 -0.14 -10.96
CA ILE A 45 0.85 0.51 -10.16
C ILE A 45 0.59 2.01 -10.16
N VAL A 46 0.67 2.62 -8.98
CA VAL A 46 0.58 4.07 -8.82
C VAL A 46 1.85 4.62 -8.19
N TRP A 47 2.16 5.87 -8.47
CA TRP A 47 3.26 6.58 -7.82
C TRP A 47 2.96 8.05 -7.59
N THR A 48 3.57 8.61 -6.56
CA THR A 48 3.52 10.04 -6.26
C THR A 48 4.92 10.64 -6.35
N ARG A 49 4.98 11.88 -6.85
CA ARG A 49 6.19 12.69 -6.91
C ARG A 49 6.26 13.56 -5.65
N LEU A 50 7.10 13.16 -4.71
CA LEU A 50 7.22 13.81 -3.40
C LEU A 50 7.73 15.26 -3.50
N ASP A 51 8.43 15.63 -4.59
CA ASP A 51 8.84 17.01 -4.88
C ASP A 51 7.68 17.93 -5.30
N ARG A 52 6.49 17.37 -5.51
CA ARG A 52 5.29 18.08 -5.99
C ARG A 52 4.09 17.97 -5.02
N VAL A 53 4.23 17.23 -3.92
CA VAL A 53 3.20 17.12 -2.89
C VAL A 53 3.28 18.33 -1.95
N ASP A 54 2.14 18.96 -1.70
CA ASP A 54 2.01 20.00 -0.67
C ASP A 54 1.94 19.35 0.72
N VAL A 55 3.01 19.51 1.49
CA VAL A 55 3.15 18.94 2.84
C VAL A 55 2.71 19.90 3.95
N THR A 56 2.19 21.09 3.62
CA THR A 56 1.74 22.08 4.61
C THR A 56 0.36 21.77 5.20
N ARG A 57 -0.40 20.88 4.55
CA ARG A 57 -1.74 20.45 4.94
C ARG A 57 -1.89 18.95 4.79
N ALA A 58 -2.75 18.36 5.61
CA ALA A 58 -3.04 16.93 5.52
C ALA A 58 -3.91 16.63 4.29
N ALA A 59 -3.48 15.66 3.50
CA ALA A 59 -4.21 15.13 2.37
C ALA A 59 -4.00 13.61 2.27
N ARG A 60 -4.95 12.92 1.68
CA ARG A 60 -4.98 11.45 1.58
C ARG A 60 -5.30 11.03 0.15
N LEU A 61 -4.66 9.96 -0.30
CA LEU A 61 -5.07 9.19 -1.46
C LEU A 61 -5.80 7.92 -0.97
N ASP A 62 -6.96 7.62 -1.54
CA ASP A 62 -7.63 6.33 -1.34
C ASP A 62 -7.12 5.33 -2.40
N PRO A 63 -6.30 4.33 -2.03
CA PRO A 63 -5.73 3.39 -3.00
C PRO A 63 -6.76 2.40 -3.56
N THR A 64 -8.00 2.41 -3.07
CA THR A 64 -9.10 1.55 -3.56
C THR A 64 -10.01 2.26 -4.55
N ALA A 65 -9.78 3.57 -4.81
CA ALA A 65 -10.56 4.32 -5.78
C ALA A 65 -10.38 3.76 -7.20
N ASP A 66 -11.44 3.80 -8.00
CA ASP A 66 -11.43 3.34 -9.38
C ASP A 66 -10.46 4.17 -10.24
N ASN A 67 -9.89 3.53 -11.28
CA ASN A 67 -9.06 4.19 -12.30
C ASN A 67 -7.82 4.91 -11.75
N LEU A 68 -7.20 4.34 -10.72
CA LEU A 68 -5.88 4.76 -10.24
C LEU A 68 -4.78 3.97 -10.94
N VAL A 69 -4.08 4.64 -11.87
CA VAL A 69 -2.92 4.09 -12.57
C VAL A 69 -1.92 5.21 -12.83
N GLY A 70 -0.64 4.93 -12.61
CA GLY A 70 0.43 5.85 -12.94
C GLY A 70 0.65 6.98 -11.91
N ASP A 71 0.93 8.18 -12.40
CA ASP A 71 1.18 9.35 -11.55
C ASP A 71 -0.11 9.85 -10.89
N VAL A 72 -0.18 9.73 -9.57
CA VAL A 72 -1.34 10.11 -8.74
C VAL A 72 -1.06 11.34 -7.87
N THR A 73 0.03 12.08 -8.13
CA THR A 73 0.44 13.26 -7.33
C THR A 73 -0.68 14.29 -7.17
N GLY A 74 -1.50 14.50 -8.21
CA GLY A 74 -2.63 15.44 -8.20
C GLY A 74 -3.96 14.86 -7.71
N ARG A 75 -4.00 13.61 -7.24
CA ARG A 75 -5.22 12.89 -6.83
C ARG A 75 -5.43 12.86 -5.31
N TYR A 76 -4.56 13.53 -4.54
CA TYR A 76 -4.71 13.63 -3.09
C TYR A 76 -5.84 14.59 -2.73
N GLU A 77 -6.69 14.17 -1.81
CA GLU A 77 -7.82 14.98 -1.32
C GLU A 77 -7.56 15.44 0.12
N PRO A 78 -7.90 16.70 0.48
CA PRO A 78 -7.80 17.16 1.86
C PRO A 78 -8.54 16.23 2.82
N ARG A 79 -7.87 15.84 3.92
CA ARG A 79 -8.45 14.91 4.89
C ARG A 79 -7.87 15.15 6.27
N GLU A 80 -8.72 15.08 7.30
CA GLU A 80 -8.27 15.05 8.69
C GLU A 80 -7.35 13.83 8.94
N PRO A 81 -6.24 14.02 9.67
CA PRO A 81 -5.39 12.90 10.10
C PRO A 81 -6.18 11.85 10.87
N PHE A 82 -5.83 10.58 10.70
CA PHE A 82 -6.46 9.50 11.47
C PHE A 82 -5.96 9.52 12.92
N ALA A 83 -6.83 9.15 13.85
CA ALA A 83 -6.43 8.96 15.23
C ALA A 83 -5.53 7.71 15.34
N PHE A 84 -4.38 7.86 15.99
CA PHE A 84 -3.53 6.71 16.30
C PHE A 84 -4.22 5.80 17.30
N ALA A 85 -4.21 4.49 17.03
CA ALA A 85 -4.54 3.51 18.04
C ALA A 85 -3.42 3.50 19.08
N LEU A 86 -3.76 3.76 20.35
CA LEU A 86 -2.85 3.59 21.47
C LEU A 86 -2.92 2.12 21.91
N ALA A 87 -1.77 1.52 22.22
CA ALA A 87 -1.75 0.14 22.70
C ALA A 87 -2.52 0.02 24.03
N GLY A 88 -3.58 -0.80 24.05
CA GLY A 88 -4.29 -1.20 25.28
C GLY A 88 -5.76 -0.78 25.45
N SER A 89 -6.45 -0.31 24.41
CA SER A 89 -7.91 -0.13 24.41
C SER A 89 -8.66 -1.40 24.00
#